data_AF-A0A971JLC7-F1
#
_entry.id   AF-A0A971JLC7-F1
#
_cell.length_a   1.000
_cell.length_b   1.000
_cell.length_c   1.000
_cell.angle_alpha   90.00
_cell.angle_beta   90.00
_cell.angle_gamma   90.00
#
_symmetry.space_group_name_H-M   'P 1'
#
loop_
_entity.id
_entity.type
_entity.pdbx_description
1 polymer ?
#
loop_
_entity_poly.entity_id
_entity_poly.type
_entity_poly.pdbx_seq_one_letter_code
_entity_poly.pdbx_strand_id
1 'polypeptide(L)' 'MQFILSGNGCVTAYAKSMLATLSDQPKAIQLECRVIAVNSGGVSAPSNGAAVVL' A
#
# COMPACT_ATOMS: atom_id res chain seq x y z
N MET A 1 -0.61 4.72 -14.16
CA MET A 1 -1.25 3.83 -13.16
C MET A 1 -0.74 4.27 -11.81
N GLN A 2 -1.64 4.46 -10.85
CA GLN A 2 -1.28 4.83 -9.49
C GLN A 2 -1.60 3.64 -8.58
N PHE A 3 -0.69 3.30 -7.66
CA PHE A 3 -0.88 2.22 -6.69
C PHE A 3 -1.08 2.80 -5.29
N ILE A 4 -2.05 2.27 -4.53
CA ILE A 4 -2.27 2.60 -3.11
C ILE A 4 -1.79 1.43 -2.26
N LEU A 5 -0.88 1.69 -1.31
CA LEU A 5 -0.56 0.78 -0.21
C LEU A 5 -1.42 1.14 0.99
N SER A 6 -2.23 0.22 1.53
CA SER A 6 -3.04 0.46 2.74
C SER A 6 -2.78 -0.62 3.78
N GLY A 7 -2.61 -0.21 5.05
CA GLY A 7 -2.53 -1.11 6.19
C GLY A 7 -3.25 -0.60 7.43
N ASN A 8 -3.53 -1.49 8.37
CA ASN A 8 -4.18 -1.15 9.64
C ASN A 8 -3.26 -0.19 10.43
N GLY A 9 -3.65 1.09 10.51
CA GLY A 9 -2.78 2.22 10.91
C GLY A 9 -2.64 3.34 9.86
N CYS A 10 -3.28 3.16 8.69
CA CYS A 10 -3.53 4.12 7.60
C CYS A 10 -2.34 5.00 7.18
N VAL A 11 -1.33 4.39 6.55
CA VAL A 11 -0.40 5.11 5.70
C VAL A 11 -0.70 4.74 4.25
N THR A 12 -1.07 5.73 3.43
CA THR A 12 -1.33 5.57 2.00
C THR A 12 -0.14 6.06 1.19
N ALA A 13 0.56 5.17 0.50
CA ALA A 13 1.58 5.56 -0.47
C ALA A 13 1.01 5.53 -1.89
N TYR A 14 1.32 6.56 -2.68
CA TYR A 14 0.94 6.64 -4.09
C TYR A 14 2.16 6.45 -4.98
N ALA A 15 2.16 5.41 -5.82
CA ALA A 15 3.26 5.19 -6.76
C ALA A 15 2.79 5.23 -8.21
N LYS A 16 3.51 5.98 -9.06
CA LYS A 16 3.38 5.91 -10.53
C LYS A 16 4.19 4.76 -11.15
N SER A 17 5.03 4.11 -10.34
CA SER A 17 5.86 2.95 -10.68
C SER A 17 5.31 1.70 -9.96
N MET A 18 5.70 0.50 -10.42
CA MET A 18 5.35 -0.76 -9.76
C MET A 18 6.01 -0.94 -8.37
N LEU A 19 6.96 -0.07 -8.02
CA LEU A 19 7.67 -0.08 -6.75
C LEU A 19 7.36 1.20 -5.94
N ALA A 20 7.10 1.02 -4.65
CA ALA A 20 6.90 2.09 -3.68
C ALA A 20 7.63 1.75 -2.38
N THR A 21 8.29 2.74 -1.78
CA THR A 21 8.91 2.59 -0.45
C THR A 21 8.04 3.33 0.57
N LEU A 22 7.58 2.62 1.59
CA LEU A 22 6.88 3.22 2.72
C LEU A 22 7.91 3.65 3.76
N SER A 23 8.11 4.97 3.90
CA SER A 23 9.03 5.53 4.90
C SER A 23 8.28 5.84 6.21
N ASP A 24 9.01 6.02 7.30
CA ASP A 24 8.47 6.45 8.61
C ASP A 24 7.41 5.51 9.21
N GLN A 25 7.58 4.21 8.96
CA GLN A 25 6.69 3.19 9.50
C GLN A 25 6.82 3.12 11.04
N PRO A 26 5.70 3.00 11.77
CA PRO A 26 5.75 2.89 13.22
C PRO A 26 6.53 1.63 13.63
N LYS A 27 7.40 1.77 14.63
CA LYS A 27 8.19 0.65 15.17
C LYS A 27 7.31 -0.22 16.07
N ALA A 28 7.65 -1.51 16.13
CA ALA A 28 7.01 -2.50 17.00
C ALA A 28 5.51 -2.78 16.71
N ILE A 29 5.04 -2.50 15.49
CA ILE A 29 3.71 -2.94 15.01
C ILE A 29 3.87 -3.80 13.76
N GLN A 30 2.98 -4.79 13.62
CA GLN A 30 2.85 -5.54 12.37
C GLN A 30 1.96 -4.76 11.41
N LEU A 31 2.48 -4.45 10.23
CA LEU A 31 1.71 -3.83 9.16
C LEU A 31 1.23 -4.90 8.17
N GLU A 32 0.00 -4.77 7.69
CA GLU A 32 -0.51 -5.54 6.57
C GLU A 32 -0.70 -4.60 5.39
N CYS A 33 0.01 -4.79 4.28
CA CYS A 33 -0.06 -3.91 3.11
C CYS A 33 -0.80 -4.58 1.96
N ARG A 34 -1.61 -3.81 1.22
CA ARG A 34 -2.31 -4.23 0.00
C ARG A 34 -2.10 -3.23 -1.12
N VAL A 35 -2.04 -3.69 -2.36
CA VAL A 35 -1.90 -2.84 -3.56
C VAL A 35 -3.25 -2.68 -4.25
N ILE A 36 -3.63 -1.45 -4.57
CA ILE A 36 -4.82 -1.13 -5.39
C ILE A 36 -4.37 -0.35 -6.62
N ALA A 37 -4.76 -0.77 -7.82
CA ALA A 37 -4.47 -0.05 -9.06
C ALA A 37 -5.56 0.97 -9.37
N VAL A 38 -5.15 2.17 -9.81
CA VAL A 38 -6.04 3.27 -10.18
C VAL A 38 -5.80 3.72 -11.62
N ASN A 39 -6.89 3.87 -12.39
CA ASN A 39 -6.91 4.46 -13.73
C ASN A 39 -8.16 5.36 -13.91
N SER A 40 -8.40 5.89 -15.11
CA SER A 40 -9.54 6.78 -15.39
C SER A 40 -10.92 6.10 -15.25
N GLY A 41 -10.96 4.77 -15.25
CA GLY A 41 -12.17 3.98 -15.04
C GLY A 41 -12.44 3.64 -13.57
N GLY A 42 -11.55 4.01 -12.64
CA GLY A 42 -11.73 3.81 -11.21
C GLY A 42 -10.61 3.02 -10.55
N VAL A 43 -10.94 2.38 -9.42
CA VAL A 43 -10.03 1.60 -8.57
C VAL A 43 -10.26 0.10 -8.77
N SER A 44 -9.19 -0.70 -8.73
CA SER A 44 -9.29 -2.16 -8.75
C SER A 44 -9.73 -2.71 -7.39
N ALA A 45 -10.07 -4.00 -7.36
CA ALA A 45 -10.05 -4.75 -6.10
C ALA A 45 -8.62 -4.72 -5.48
N PRO A 46 -8.50 -4.74 -4.14
CA PRO A 46 -7.20 -4.84 -3.49
C PRO A 46 -6.51 -6.19 -3.77
N SER A 47 -5.18 -6.18 -3.81
CA SER A 47 -4.39 -7.41 -3.80
C SER A 47 -4.54 -8.19 -2.48
N ASN A 48 -3.97 -9.40 -2.46
CA ASN A 48 -3.72 -10.11 -1.21
C ASN A 48 -2.86 -9.25 -0.27
N GLY A 49 -3.13 -9.37 1.03
CA GLY A 49 -2.36 -8.70 2.07
C GLY A 49 -0.97 -9.30 2.22
N ALA A 50 0.03 -8.45 2.41
CA ALA A 50 1.40 -8.83 2.75
C ALA A 50 1.73 -8.32 4.15
N ALA A 51 2.19 -9.21 5.02
CA ALA A 51 2.68 -8.83 6.34
C ALA A 51 4.08 -8.21 6.22
N VAL A 52 4.27 -7.05 6.82
CA VAL A 52 5.54 -6.35 6.95
C VAL A 52 5.89 -6.28 8.43
N VAL A 53 7.03 -6.86 8.78
CA VAL A 53 7.61 -6.84 10.12
C VAL A 53 8.89 -6.04 10.04
N LEU A 54 9.03 -5.04 10.92
CA LEU A 54 10.16 -4.11 10.97
C LEU A 54 10.99 -4.29 12.24
#